data_AF-A0AAE1N7N8-F1
#
_entry.id   AF-A0AAE1N7N8-F1
#
_cell.length_a   1.000
_cell.length_b   1.000
_cell.length_c   1.000
_cell.angle_alpha   90.00
_cell.angle_beta   90.00
_cell.angle_gamma   90.00
#
_symmetry.space_group_name_H-M   'P 1'
#
loop_
_entity.id
_entity.type
_entity.pdbx_description
1 polymer ?
#
loop_
_entity_poly.entity_id
_entity_poly.type
_entity_poly.pdbx_seq_one_letter_code
_entity_poly.pdbx_strand_id
1 'polypeptide(L)'
;MEFKKVGVILLLLLCGIELFMGRNDNMKVGRVEACPLYCYADAAYMTCTSSGNEHLPPKCNCCLAGKGCTIYKADGSPYCSST
;
A
#
# COMPACT_ATOMS: atom_id res chain seq x y z
N MET A 1 42.60 -1.85 -40.92
CA MET A 1 41.26 -2.39 -40.61
C MET A 1 40.78 -1.66 -39.36
N GLU A 2 40.48 -0.36 -39.46
CA GLU A 2 40.41 0.50 -38.25
C GLU A 2 38.98 0.89 -37.89
N PHE A 3 38.07 0.94 -38.88
CA PHE A 3 36.67 1.34 -38.67
C PHE A 3 35.86 0.35 -37.83
N LYS A 4 36.19 -0.95 -37.89
CA LYS A 4 35.52 -1.98 -37.06
C LYS A 4 35.82 -1.78 -35.58
N LYS A 5 37.05 -1.37 -35.25
CA LYS A 5 37.50 -1.14 -33.87
C LYS A 5 36.86 0.11 -33.28
N VAL A 6 36.78 1.19 -34.05
CA VAL A 6 36.10 2.43 -33.65
C VAL A 6 34.59 2.20 -33.45
N GLY A 7 33.94 1.45 -34.35
CA GLY A 7 32.52 1.11 -34.22
C GLY A 7 32.22 0.25 -32.99
N VAL A 8 33.08 -0.73 -32.68
CA VAL A 8 32.95 -1.57 -31.48
C VAL A 8 33.15 -0.77 -30.21
N ILE A 9 34.13 0.13 -30.18
CA ILE A 9 34.36 1.02 -29.03
C ILE A 9 33.17 1.95 -28.80
N LEU A 10 32.59 2.51 -29.86
CA LEU A 10 31.40 3.37 -29.76
C LEU A 10 30.18 2.59 -29.24
N LEU A 11 29.99 1.35 -29.69
CA LEU A 11 28.88 0.49 -29.23
C LEU A 11 29.02 0.14 -27.74
N LEU A 12 30.25 -0.13 -27.27
CA LEU A 12 30.53 -0.45 -25.88
C LEU A 12 30.33 0.76 -24.97
N LEU A 13 30.71 1.97 -25.42
CA LEU A 13 30.47 3.20 -24.67
C LEU A 13 28.98 3.51 -24.52
N LEU A 14 28.17 3.28 -25.57
CA LEU A 14 26.72 3.45 -25.50
C LEU A 14 26.05 2.44 -24.56
N CYS A 15 26.41 1.15 -24.65
CA CYS A 15 25.89 0.13 -23.73
C CYS A 15 26.33 0.34 -22.27
N GLY A 16 27.53 0.88 -22.05
CA GLY A 16 28.04 1.15 -20.69
C GLY A 16 27.22 2.22 -19.98
N ILE A 17 26.83 3.29 -20.69
CA ILE A 17 26.10 4.42 -20.09
C ILE A 17 24.71 4.01 -19.57
N GLU A 18 24.02 3.10 -20.26
CA GLU A 18 22.72 2.55 -19.84
C GLU A 18 22.81 1.73 -18.54
N LEU A 19 23.94 1.08 -18.27
CA LEU A 19 24.16 0.31 -17.04
C LEU A 19 24.66 1.18 -15.88
N PHE A 20 25.31 2.32 -16.16
CA PHE A 20 25.77 3.26 -15.14
C PHE A 20 24.65 4.17 -14.63
N MET A 21 23.67 4.49 -15.46
CA MET A 21 22.45 5.17 -15.02
C MET A 21 21.46 4.14 -14.49
N GLY A 22 21.70 3.70 -13.24
CA GLY A 22 20.79 2.81 -12.52
C GLY A 22 19.35 3.29 -12.67
N ARG A 23 18.47 2.40 -13.17
CA ARG A 23 17.04 2.64 -13.18
C ARG A 23 16.60 2.98 -11.76
N ASN A 24 16.25 4.24 -11.52
CA ASN A 24 15.46 4.63 -10.36
C ASN A 24 14.03 4.14 -10.62
N ASP A 25 13.84 2.83 -10.51
CA ASP A 25 12.54 2.30 -10.20
C ASP A 25 12.18 2.92 -8.85
N ASN A 26 11.30 3.92 -8.89
CA ASN A 26 10.78 4.60 -7.72
C ASN A 26 10.16 3.52 -6.83
N MET A 27 10.96 2.96 -5.93
CA MET A 27 10.56 2.00 -4.94
C MET A 27 9.42 2.67 -4.19
N LYS A 28 8.19 2.26 -4.49
CA LYS A 28 7.05 2.57 -3.66
C LYS A 28 7.30 1.83 -2.36
N VAL A 29 8.05 2.46 -1.45
CA VAL A 29 8.09 2.05 -0.05
C VAL A 29 6.65 2.18 0.40
N GLY A 30 5.95 1.04 0.41
CA GLY A 30 4.62 0.95 0.96
C GLY A 30 4.73 1.48 2.37
N ARG A 31 4.13 2.65 2.64
CA ARG A 31 4.04 3.19 3.99
C ARG A 31 3.32 2.13 4.81
N VAL A 32 4.07 1.42 5.65
CA VAL A 32 3.47 0.50 6.62
C VAL A 32 2.92 1.38 7.73
N GLU A 33 1.61 1.60 7.70
CA GLU A 33 0.93 2.31 8.77
C GLU A 33 0.88 1.39 9.99
N ALA A 34 1.66 1.73 11.02
CA ALA A 34 1.65 1.00 12.26
C ALA A 34 0.33 1.27 13.00
N CYS A 35 -0.53 0.26 13.07
CA CYS A 35 -1.76 0.37 13.84
C CYS A 35 -1.50 0.19 15.34
N PRO A 36 -2.16 0.98 16.20
CA PRO A 36 -2.12 0.74 17.64
C PRO A 36 -2.74 -0.63 17.97
N LEU A 37 -2.31 -1.23 19.08
CA LEU A 37 -2.73 -2.58 19.49
C LEU A 37 -3.87 -2.59 20.52
N TYR A 38 -4.51 -1.44 20.78
CA TYR A 38 -5.70 -1.40 21.65
C TYR A 38 -6.96 -1.73 20.86
N CYS A 39 -7.96 -2.33 21.53
CA CYS A 39 -9.25 -2.62 20.93
C CYS A 39 -10.38 -1.79 21.55
N TYR A 40 -11.42 -1.50 20.76
CA TYR A 40 -12.66 -0.91 21.24
C TYR A 40 -13.46 -1.98 22.00
N ALA A 41 -13.57 -1.83 23.32
CA ALA A 41 -14.21 -2.83 24.19
C ALA A 41 -15.69 -3.05 23.87
N ASP A 42 -16.42 -2.00 23.47
CA ASP A 42 -17.87 -2.08 23.18
C ASP A 42 -18.17 -2.12 21.68
N ALA A 43 -17.19 -2.48 20.83
CA ALA A 43 -17.44 -2.68 19.41
C ALA A 43 -18.32 -3.91 19.20
N ALA A 44 -19.49 -3.72 18.61
CA ALA A 44 -20.48 -4.76 18.42
C ALA A 44 -20.42 -5.39 17.03
N TYR A 45 -20.29 -4.56 15.99
CA TYR A 45 -20.22 -5.00 14.61
C TYR A 45 -19.52 -3.94 13.74
N MET A 46 -19.20 -4.30 12.50
CA MET A 46 -18.73 -3.36 11.50
C MET A 46 -19.46 -3.58 10.17
N THR A 47 -19.49 -2.54 9.34
CA THR A 47 -19.90 -2.65 7.93
C THR A 47 -18.75 -2.17 7.05
N CYS A 48 -18.70 -2.67 5.82
CA CYS A 48 -17.73 -2.23 4.82
C CYS A 48 -18.44 -2.02 3.49
N THR A 49 -18.04 -1.00 2.73
CA THR A 49 -18.63 -0.69 1.42
C THR A 49 -18.58 -1.89 0.46
N SER A 50 -17.54 -2.75 0.57
CA SER A 50 -17.40 -3.97 -0.22
C SER A 50 -18.47 -5.03 0.04
N SER A 51 -19.02 -5.06 1.26
CA SER A 51 -20.02 -6.04 1.72
C SER A 51 -21.40 -5.39 1.91
N GLY A 52 -21.55 -4.12 1.52
CA GLY A 52 -22.78 -3.37 1.69
C GLY A 52 -23.17 -3.21 3.16
N ASN A 53 -24.38 -3.65 3.48
CA ASN A 53 -24.99 -3.52 4.82
C ASN A 53 -24.81 -4.77 5.70
N GLU A 54 -23.99 -5.72 5.28
CA GLU A 54 -23.71 -6.91 6.09
C GLU A 54 -23.01 -6.53 7.40
N HIS A 55 -23.52 -7.04 8.52
CA HIS A 55 -22.90 -6.87 9.84
C HIS A 55 -21.79 -7.91 10.00
N LEU A 56 -20.55 -7.46 9.89
CA LEU A 56 -19.36 -8.30 10.03
C LEU A 56 -18.83 -8.22 11.48
N PRO A 57 -18.09 -9.24 11.95
CA PRO A 57 -17.36 -9.17 13.21
C PRO A 57 -16.42 -7.94 13.22
N PRO A 58 -16.47 -7.10 14.26
CA PRO A 58 -15.69 -5.87 14.27
C PRO A 58 -14.21 -6.18 14.38
N LYS A 59 -13.39 -5.40 13.67
CA LYS A 59 -11.94 -5.37 13.92
C LYS A 59 -11.65 -4.65 15.23
N CYS A 60 -10.48 -4.95 15.80
CA CYS A 60 -10.03 -4.43 17.09
C CYS A 60 -10.11 -2.89 17.16
N ASN A 61 -9.64 -2.18 16.14
CA ASN A 61 -9.74 -0.72 16.05
C ASN A 61 -9.85 -0.24 14.60
N CYS A 62 -9.99 1.07 14.41
CA CYS A 62 -10.23 1.67 13.11
C CYS A 62 -9.12 1.43 12.09
N CYS A 63 -7.85 1.51 12.53
CA CYS A 63 -6.71 1.33 11.65
C CYS A 63 -6.69 -0.09 11.06
N LEU A 64 -7.12 -1.08 11.86
CA LEU A 64 -7.23 -2.48 11.45
C LEU A 64 -8.51 -2.79 10.65
N ALA A 65 -9.51 -1.89 10.65
CA ALA A 65 -10.76 -2.07 9.92
C ALA A 65 -10.56 -2.07 8.40
N GLY A 66 -9.51 -1.37 7.92
CA GLY A 66 -9.29 -1.15 6.49
C GLY A 66 -10.16 -0.01 5.94
N LYS A 67 -9.85 0.45 4.73
CA LYS A 67 -10.59 1.54 4.07
C LYS A 67 -12.00 1.12 3.66
N GLY A 68 -12.93 2.06 3.71
CA GLY A 68 -14.34 1.86 3.42
C GLY A 68 -15.10 1.10 4.50
N CYS A 69 -14.56 1.01 5.72
CA CYS A 69 -15.17 0.25 6.80
C CYS A 69 -15.49 1.13 8.02
N THR A 70 -16.64 0.87 8.64
CA THR A 70 -17.14 1.58 9.82
C THR A 70 -17.37 0.59 10.95
N ILE A 71 -16.81 0.87 12.14
CA ILE A 71 -17.04 0.06 13.35
C ILE A 71 -18.14 0.73 14.18
N TYR A 72 -19.09 -0.05 14.67
CA TYR A 72 -20.25 0.40 15.44
C TYR A 72 -20.29 -0.18 16.85
N LYS A 73 -20.86 0.58 17.77
CA LYS A 73 -21.29 0.14 19.10
C LYS A 73 -22.59 -0.65 19.02
N ALA A 74 -22.97 -1.28 20.13
CA ALA A 74 -24.24 -2.00 20.25
C ALA A 74 -25.49 -1.12 20.03
N ASP A 75 -25.40 0.18 20.33
CA ASP A 75 -26.48 1.16 20.09
C ASP A 75 -26.57 1.64 18.64
N GLY A 76 -25.71 1.14 17.75
CA GLY A 76 -25.64 1.53 16.35
C GLY A 76 -24.90 2.84 16.08
N SER A 77 -24.33 3.50 17.11
CA SER A 77 -23.47 4.66 16.90
C SER A 77 -22.07 4.24 16.41
N PRO A 78 -21.46 4.98 15.46
CA PRO A 78 -20.14 4.62 14.95
C PRO A 78 -19.04 4.99 15.97
N TYR A 79 -18.07 4.09 16.16
CA TYR A 79 -16.78 4.44 16.76
C TYR A 79 -15.93 5.25 15.78
N CYS A 80 -15.90 4.81 14.53
CA CYS A 80 -15.11 5.43 13.48
C CYS A 80 -15.57 4.94 12.10
N SER A 81 -15.23 5.72 11.07
CA SER A 81 -15.34 5.34 9.66
C SER A 81 -13.99 5.58 9.00
N SER A 82 -13.44 4.54 8.37
CA SER A 82 -12.23 4.64 7.57
C SER A 82 -12.65 4.85 6.11
N THR A 83 -12.27 5.98 5.52
CA THR A 83 -12.61 6.35 4.12
C THR A 83 -11.44 6.07 3.18
#